data_AF-A0A1W9TA43-F1
#
_entry.id   AF-A0A1W9TA43-F1
#
_cell.length_a   1.000
_cell.length_b   1.000
_cell.length_c   1.000
_cell.angle_alpha   90.00
_cell.angle_beta   90.00
_cell.angle_gamma   90.00
#
_symmetry.space_group_name_H-M   'P 1'
#
loop_
_entity.id
_entity.type
_entity.pdbx_description
1 polymer ?
#
loop_
_entity_poly.entity_id
_entity_poly.type
_entity_poly.pdbx_seq_one_letter_code
_entity_poly.pdbx_strand_id
1 'polypeptide(L)'
;MLKFKRDKLVTIVEKENTLAAHGVLDDDIYSLELDVVFSMSDLEILSIKGRWHRWTTPECPRSDQFLQEAVGFKVRDADFSRKVHKIISRKACRHYANLLLECGHSANEAMQVIQYRAALAENPELSFEAFLNDTPAPVTAKTEITPINDIAPDTDSTEKADSAAKPANADTGHDPSEDFFIDLHVHTSPASPCSSAPVDDLIKEARRIGLNGICLTDHNHVWQADEVEELRRKHNFLVLRGNEITTEQGDMLVFGLEKDIKGIINLEDLYKEVRKADAFMIMAHPFRGFLIFGAGQVGLTPKKAMERPLFKLVDGIEIMNGKVTEKENNFAAQVASGLGLPVTGGSDAHEVEEVGKYATCFPGVIRDEKDLLAALKAGTYSPVAFKKRNR
;
A
#
# COMPACT_ATOMS: atom_id res chain seq x y z
N MET A 1 4.11 -31.28 2.62
CA MET A 1 3.54 -29.92 2.73
C MET A 1 4.56 -28.99 2.11
N LEU A 2 4.32 -28.55 0.87
CA LEU A 2 5.12 -27.50 0.25
C LEU A 2 4.64 -26.18 0.87
N LYS A 3 5.54 -25.44 1.50
CA LYS A 3 5.26 -24.09 2.00
C LYS A 3 5.78 -23.14 0.94
N PHE A 4 5.01 -22.07 0.67
CA PHE A 4 5.42 -20.96 -0.19
C PHE A 4 5.42 -19.72 0.71
N LYS A 5 6.58 -19.09 0.89
CA LYS A 5 6.81 -17.95 1.76
C LYS A 5 7.75 -16.99 1.08
N ARG A 6 7.25 -15.79 0.77
CA ARG A 6 8.07 -14.68 0.28
C ARG A 6 8.32 -13.64 1.36
N ASP A 7 9.54 -13.60 1.88
CA ASP A 7 10.02 -12.56 2.79
C ASP A 7 10.83 -11.52 2.03
N LYS A 8 10.49 -10.25 2.22
CA LYS A 8 11.35 -9.13 1.83
C LYS A 8 11.64 -8.29 3.06
N LEU A 9 12.92 -8.08 3.36
CA LEU A 9 13.38 -7.33 4.51
C LEU A 9 14.48 -6.36 4.07
N VAL A 10 14.43 -5.12 4.55
CA VAL A 10 15.53 -4.16 4.41
C VAL A 10 15.87 -3.63 5.79
N THR A 11 17.15 -3.72 6.15
CA THR A 11 17.68 -3.15 7.39
C THR A 11 18.64 -2.01 7.04
N ILE A 12 18.47 -0.84 7.66
CA ILE A 12 19.38 0.29 7.52
C ILE A 12 20.20 0.46 8.79
N VAL A 13 21.52 0.56 8.63
CA VAL A 13 22.48 0.82 9.71
C VAL A 13 23.24 2.10 9.41
N GLU A 14 23.13 3.05 10.32
CA GLU A 14 23.93 4.27 10.34
C GLU A 14 25.38 3.96 10.75
N LYS A 15 26.34 4.46 9.97
CA LYS A 15 27.77 4.50 10.26
C LYS A 15 28.26 5.93 10.04
N GLU A 16 29.43 6.27 10.58
CA GLU A 16 29.96 7.65 10.65
C GLU A 16 29.56 8.58 9.49
N ASN A 17 29.89 8.22 8.24
CA ASN A 17 29.56 9.02 7.05
C ASN A 17 28.74 8.26 5.99
N THR A 18 28.19 7.10 6.33
CA THR A 18 27.54 6.21 5.35
C THR A 18 26.33 5.50 5.94
N LEU A 19 25.35 5.19 5.09
CA LEU A 19 24.28 4.26 5.42
C LEU A 19 24.54 2.90 4.79
N ALA A 20 24.56 1.85 5.60
CA ALA A 20 24.60 0.48 5.12
C ALA A 20 23.18 -0.09 5.10
N ALA A 21 22.68 -0.44 3.91
CA ALA A 21 21.46 -1.20 3.73
C ALA A 21 21.77 -2.67 3.52
N HIS A 22 21.07 -3.54 4.24
CA HIS A 22 21.06 -4.97 4.02
C HIS A 22 19.65 -5.39 3.63
N GLY A 23 19.47 -5.71 2.35
CA GLY A 23 18.23 -6.23 1.79
C GLY A 23 18.26 -7.74 1.69
N VAL A 24 17.16 -8.40 2.01
CA VAL A 24 16.94 -9.84 1.82
C VAL A 24 15.64 -10.01 1.04
N LEU A 25 15.68 -10.84 0.00
CA LEU A 25 14.50 -11.36 -0.69
C LEU A 25 14.59 -12.88 -0.66
N ASP A 26 13.77 -13.51 0.17
CA ASP A 26 13.74 -14.96 0.37
C ASP A 26 12.38 -15.50 -0.07
N ASP A 27 12.39 -16.48 -0.97
CA ASP A 27 11.23 -17.21 -1.50
C ASP A 27 11.61 -18.71 -1.59
N ASP A 28 10.64 -19.60 -1.69
CA ASP A 28 10.87 -21.03 -1.89
C ASP A 28 11.52 -21.35 -3.24
N ILE A 29 11.33 -20.46 -4.21
CA ILE A 29 11.88 -20.61 -5.56
C ILE A 29 13.29 -20.01 -5.65
N TYR A 30 13.55 -18.91 -4.96
CA TYR A 30 14.82 -18.20 -5.03
C TYR A 30 15.07 -17.36 -3.78
N SER A 31 16.33 -17.06 -3.50
CA SER A 31 16.74 -16.33 -2.31
C SER A 31 18.00 -15.54 -2.63
N LEU A 32 17.99 -14.25 -2.32
CA LEU A 32 19.12 -13.37 -2.49
C LEU A 32 19.19 -12.33 -1.37
N GLU A 33 20.39 -11.84 -1.14
CA GLU A 33 20.66 -10.68 -0.32
C GLU A 33 21.38 -9.61 -1.13
N LEU A 34 21.26 -8.36 -0.69
CA LEU A 34 21.88 -7.21 -1.30
C LEU A 34 22.39 -6.26 -0.20
N ASP A 35 23.70 -6.16 -0.10
CA ASP A 35 24.38 -5.16 0.72
C ASP A 35 24.64 -3.92 -0.13
N VAL A 36 24.18 -2.75 0.32
CA VAL A 36 24.41 -1.47 -0.35
C VAL A 36 24.93 -0.47 0.65
N VAL A 37 25.97 0.28 0.29
CA VAL A 37 26.46 1.41 1.09
C VAL A 37 26.18 2.70 0.36
N PHE A 38 25.46 3.60 1.02
CA PHE A 38 25.13 4.92 0.51
C PHE A 38 25.96 5.99 1.22
N SER A 39 26.33 7.04 0.48
CA SER A 39 26.85 8.27 1.06
C SER A 39 25.73 8.99 1.80
N MET A 40 26.02 9.52 2.99
CA MET A 40 25.05 10.35 3.72
C MET A 40 24.86 11.74 3.10
N SER A 41 25.80 12.23 2.27
CA SER A 41 25.68 13.56 1.68
C SER A 41 24.52 13.69 0.69
N ASP A 42 24.35 12.67 -0.15
CA ASP A 42 23.50 12.73 -1.35
C ASP A 42 22.89 11.38 -1.73
N LEU A 43 23.05 10.36 -0.87
CA LEU A 43 22.58 8.99 -1.12
C LEU A 43 23.14 8.40 -2.42
N GLU A 44 24.38 8.74 -2.75
CA GLU A 44 25.15 8.06 -3.79
C GLU A 44 25.50 6.64 -3.36
N ILE A 45 25.29 5.64 -4.22
CA ILE A 45 25.74 4.27 -3.99
C ILE A 45 27.26 4.21 -4.07
N LEU A 46 27.91 3.99 -2.93
CA LEU A 46 29.36 3.86 -2.81
C LEU A 46 29.85 2.43 -3.04
N SER A 47 29.04 1.46 -2.61
CA SER A 47 29.31 0.05 -2.88
C SER A 47 28.03 -0.75 -2.89
N ILE A 48 28.04 -1.85 -3.64
CA ILE A 48 26.91 -2.76 -3.77
C ILE A 48 27.45 -4.17 -3.91
N LYS A 49 26.85 -5.12 -3.20
CA LYS A 49 27.21 -6.53 -3.25
C LYS A 49 25.96 -7.38 -3.13
N GLY A 50 25.69 -8.14 -4.18
CA GLY A 50 24.65 -9.16 -4.16
C GLY A 50 25.22 -10.51 -3.72
N ARG A 51 24.34 -11.36 -3.21
CA ARG A 51 24.61 -12.79 -3.09
C ARG A 51 23.32 -13.57 -3.30
N TRP A 52 23.39 -14.55 -4.19
CA TRP A 52 22.34 -15.55 -4.33
C TRP A 52 22.55 -16.72 -3.38
N HIS A 53 21.48 -17.13 -2.70
CA HIS A 53 21.42 -18.34 -1.87
C HIS A 53 20.66 -19.46 -2.58
N ARG A 54 19.59 -19.12 -3.33
CA ARG A 54 18.80 -20.04 -4.17
C ARG A 54 18.39 -19.34 -5.45
N TRP A 55 18.37 -20.02 -6.59
CA TRP A 55 18.07 -19.39 -7.88
C TRP A 55 17.38 -20.33 -8.85
N THR A 56 16.64 -19.74 -9.80
CA THR A 56 15.85 -20.47 -10.79
C THR A 56 16.64 -20.86 -12.03
N THR A 57 17.66 -20.08 -12.38
CA THR A 57 18.44 -20.32 -13.59
C THR A 57 19.95 -20.15 -13.34
N PRO A 58 20.82 -20.86 -14.07
CA PRO A 58 22.28 -20.73 -13.92
C PRO A 58 22.83 -19.32 -14.21
N GLU A 59 22.03 -18.47 -14.85
CA GLU A 59 22.36 -17.08 -15.15
C GLU A 59 22.17 -16.15 -13.93
N CYS A 60 21.33 -16.51 -12.95
CA CYS A 60 21.08 -15.66 -11.80
C CYS A 60 22.35 -15.33 -11.00
N PRO A 61 23.22 -16.27 -10.60
CA PRO A 61 24.46 -15.93 -9.89
C PRO A 61 25.44 -15.10 -10.75
N ARG A 62 25.34 -15.18 -12.08
CA ARG A 62 26.17 -14.37 -13.00
C ARG A 62 25.75 -12.90 -13.02
N SER A 63 24.59 -12.57 -12.46
CA SER A 63 24.10 -11.19 -12.40
C SER A 63 24.88 -10.31 -11.42
N ASP A 64 25.55 -10.92 -10.43
CA ASP A 64 26.29 -10.21 -9.36
C ASP A 64 27.36 -9.26 -9.93
N GLN A 65 28.03 -9.67 -11.01
CA GLN A 65 29.10 -8.89 -11.64
C GLN A 65 28.62 -7.57 -12.24
N PHE A 66 27.33 -7.47 -12.59
CA PHE A 66 26.76 -6.28 -13.21
C PHE A 66 26.19 -5.30 -12.17
N LEU A 67 26.13 -5.69 -10.89
CA LEU A 67 25.66 -4.80 -9.83
C LEU A 67 26.56 -3.57 -9.66
N GLN A 68 27.86 -3.70 -9.95
CA GLN A 68 28.79 -2.58 -9.85
C GLN A 68 28.43 -1.40 -10.75
N GLU A 69 27.60 -1.62 -11.79
CA GLU A 69 27.08 -0.52 -12.62
C GLU A 69 26.14 0.43 -11.85
N ALA A 70 25.62 0.03 -10.69
CA ALA A 70 24.83 0.90 -9.82
C ALA A 70 25.69 1.86 -8.98
N VAL A 71 27.00 1.61 -8.86
CA VAL A 71 27.91 2.50 -8.09
C VAL A 71 27.91 3.87 -8.75
N GLY A 72 27.72 4.92 -7.94
CA GLY A 72 27.56 6.30 -8.40
C GLY A 72 26.12 6.71 -8.69
N PHE A 73 25.14 5.80 -8.65
CA PHE A 73 23.74 6.22 -8.74
C PHE A 73 23.33 6.93 -7.46
N LYS A 74 22.58 8.03 -7.60
CA LYS A 74 22.06 8.78 -6.46
C LYS A 74 20.58 8.50 -6.31
N VAL A 75 20.16 8.08 -5.12
CA VAL A 75 18.76 7.74 -4.85
C VAL A 75 17.82 8.92 -5.10
N ARG A 76 18.30 10.15 -4.84
CA ARG A 76 17.53 11.39 -5.00
C ARG A 76 17.48 11.92 -6.44
N ASP A 77 18.17 11.28 -7.38
CA ASP A 77 18.05 11.65 -8.80
C ASP A 77 16.64 11.30 -9.30
N ALA A 78 15.99 12.22 -10.01
CA ALA A 78 14.65 11.99 -10.58
C ALA A 78 14.59 10.79 -11.54
N ASP A 79 15.73 10.34 -12.07
CA ASP A 79 15.82 9.19 -12.96
C ASP A 79 16.43 7.93 -12.33
N PHE A 80 16.63 7.91 -11.00
CA PHE A 80 17.18 6.77 -10.26
C PHE A 80 16.46 5.46 -10.59
N SER A 81 15.12 5.44 -10.45
CA SER A 81 14.32 4.24 -10.72
C SER A 81 14.47 3.76 -12.17
N ARG A 82 14.47 4.71 -13.13
CA ARG A 82 14.68 4.41 -14.54
C ARG A 82 16.08 3.86 -14.83
N LYS A 83 17.13 4.40 -14.19
CA LYS A 83 18.51 3.90 -14.28
C LYS A 83 18.61 2.47 -13.75
N VAL A 84 18.04 2.21 -12.57
CA VAL A 84 18.02 0.86 -11.95
C VAL A 84 17.28 -0.14 -12.83
N HIS A 85 16.09 0.20 -13.34
CA HIS A 85 15.36 -0.70 -14.24
C HIS A 85 16.06 -0.91 -15.59
N LYS A 86 16.69 0.12 -16.16
CA LYS A 86 17.38 0.00 -17.45
C LYS A 86 18.67 -0.80 -17.36
N ILE A 87 19.43 -0.60 -16.28
CA ILE A 87 20.79 -1.11 -16.14
C ILE A 87 20.77 -2.40 -15.32
N ILE A 88 20.27 -2.37 -14.10
CA ILE A 88 20.30 -3.51 -13.18
C ILE A 88 19.28 -4.57 -13.58
N SER A 89 18.05 -4.20 -13.94
CA SER A 89 17.04 -5.21 -14.32
C SER A 89 17.38 -5.93 -15.64
N ARG A 90 18.00 -5.23 -16.61
CA ARG A 90 18.36 -5.81 -17.92
C ARG A 90 19.71 -6.52 -17.94
N LYS A 91 20.72 -6.00 -17.22
CA LYS A 91 22.08 -6.57 -17.24
C LYS A 91 22.35 -7.50 -16.07
N ALA A 92 21.90 -7.15 -14.87
CA ALA A 92 21.99 -8.02 -13.70
C ALA A 92 20.76 -8.94 -13.66
N CYS A 93 19.73 -8.57 -12.90
CA CYS A 93 18.45 -9.25 -12.91
C CYS A 93 17.35 -8.37 -12.32
N ARG A 94 16.10 -8.71 -12.63
CA ARG A 94 14.92 -8.04 -12.08
C ARG A 94 14.81 -8.11 -10.56
N HIS A 95 15.24 -9.22 -9.95
CA HIS A 95 15.18 -9.42 -8.49
C HIS A 95 16.09 -8.43 -7.75
N TYR A 96 17.33 -8.26 -8.20
CA TYR A 96 18.25 -7.26 -7.65
C TYR A 96 17.78 -5.83 -7.89
N ALA A 97 17.21 -5.54 -9.06
CA ALA A 97 16.69 -4.21 -9.35
C ALA A 97 15.59 -3.83 -8.34
N ASN A 98 14.65 -4.75 -8.09
CA ASN A 98 13.59 -4.53 -7.12
C ASN A 98 14.16 -4.34 -5.71
N LEU A 99 15.06 -5.23 -5.26
CA LEU A 99 15.64 -5.13 -3.92
C LEU A 99 16.51 -3.87 -3.75
N LEU A 100 17.18 -3.40 -4.80
CA LEU A 100 17.96 -2.16 -4.78
C LEU A 100 17.08 -0.91 -4.65
N LEU A 101 15.93 -0.87 -5.32
CA LEU A 101 14.99 0.24 -5.18
C LEU A 101 14.47 0.37 -3.75
N GLU A 102 14.17 -0.76 -3.12
CA GLU A 102 13.71 -0.84 -1.74
C GLU A 102 14.82 -0.38 -0.78
N CYS A 103 16.06 -0.86 -0.94
CA CYS A 103 17.21 -0.38 -0.19
C CYS A 103 17.41 1.13 -0.35
N GLY A 104 17.25 1.68 -1.55
CA GLY A 104 17.33 3.11 -1.82
C GLY A 104 16.23 3.90 -1.11
N HIS A 105 14.99 3.45 -1.21
CA HIS A 105 13.84 4.09 -0.55
C HIS A 105 14.03 4.13 0.97
N SER A 106 14.32 2.98 1.59
CA SER A 106 14.57 2.90 3.03
C SER A 106 15.79 3.73 3.47
N ALA A 107 16.84 3.82 2.66
CA ALA A 107 17.98 4.70 2.95
C ALA A 107 17.60 6.19 2.91
N ASN A 108 16.72 6.59 1.99
CA ASN A 108 16.24 7.97 1.93
C ASN A 108 15.35 8.33 3.13
N GLU A 109 14.45 7.45 3.54
CA GLU A 109 13.66 7.62 4.75
C GLU A 109 14.55 7.69 6.00
N ALA A 110 15.54 6.80 6.11
CA ALA A 110 16.50 6.84 7.21
C ALA A 110 17.31 8.15 7.26
N MET A 111 17.72 8.71 6.11
CA MET A 111 18.38 10.01 6.07
C MET A 111 17.50 11.13 6.58
N GLN A 112 16.20 11.14 6.26
CA GLN A 112 15.29 12.15 6.79
C GLN A 112 15.20 12.07 8.31
N VAL A 113 15.17 10.85 8.87
CA VAL A 113 15.18 10.64 10.32
C VAL A 113 16.50 11.10 10.96
N ILE A 114 17.64 10.84 10.34
CA ILE A 114 18.96 11.26 10.85
C ILE A 114 19.07 12.78 10.84
N GLN A 115 18.71 13.42 9.73
CA GLN A 115 18.75 14.88 9.62
C GLN A 115 17.79 15.54 10.63
N TYR A 116 16.63 14.94 10.86
CA TYR A 116 15.71 15.40 11.88
C TYR A 116 16.28 15.28 13.30
N ARG A 117 16.93 14.15 13.64
CA ARG A 117 17.58 13.97 14.94
C ARG A 117 18.69 15.00 15.18
N ALA A 118 19.45 15.33 14.13
CA ALA A 118 20.45 16.39 14.19
C ALA A 118 19.77 17.76 14.44
N ALA A 119 18.69 18.06 13.73
CA ALA A 119 17.94 19.30 13.89
C ALA A 119 17.27 19.43 15.28
N LEU A 120 16.85 18.31 15.89
CA LEU A 120 16.36 18.28 17.27
C LEU A 120 17.43 18.64 18.31
N ALA A 121 18.71 18.38 18.03
CA ALA A 121 19.79 18.79 18.92
C ALA A 121 19.97 20.32 18.97
N GLU A 122 19.62 21.01 17.88
CA GLU A 122 19.68 22.47 17.76
C GLU A 122 18.36 23.15 18.19
N ASN A 123 17.23 22.51 17.91
CA ASN A 123 15.89 22.96 18.30
C ASN A 123 15.08 21.79 18.88
N PRO A 124 15.09 21.58 20.21
CA PRO A 124 14.40 20.48 20.86
C PRO A 124 12.87 20.45 20.66
N GLU A 125 12.26 21.59 20.34
CA GLU A 125 10.83 21.73 20.07
C GLU A 125 10.48 21.57 18.57
N LEU A 126 11.48 21.32 17.71
CA LEU A 126 11.28 21.13 16.27
C LEU A 126 10.47 19.86 16.02
N SER A 127 9.27 20.02 15.46
CA SER A 127 8.49 18.88 15.00
C SER A 127 9.08 18.32 13.70
N PHE A 128 9.00 17.00 13.50
CA PHE A 128 9.46 16.36 12.24
C PHE A 128 8.76 16.95 11.01
N GLU A 129 7.51 17.35 11.17
CA GLU A 129 6.72 18.00 10.12
C GLU A 129 7.25 19.39 9.76
N ALA A 130 7.60 20.23 10.73
CA ALA A 130 8.25 21.50 10.47
C ALA A 130 9.60 21.28 9.76
N PHE A 131 10.36 20.27 10.18
CA PHE A 131 11.61 19.89 9.54
C PHE A 131 11.44 19.45 8.07
N LEU A 132 10.45 18.59 7.78
CA LEU A 132 10.16 18.15 6.41
C LEU A 132 9.64 19.30 5.53
N ASN A 133 8.91 20.27 6.09
CA ASN A 133 8.37 21.43 5.36
C ASN A 133 9.42 22.53 5.08
N ASP A 134 10.43 22.69 5.95
CA ASP A 134 11.56 23.63 5.75
C ASP A 134 12.71 23.06 4.90
N THR A 135 12.74 21.74 4.70
CA THR A 135 13.71 21.11 3.80
C THR A 135 13.21 21.26 2.36
N PRO A 136 13.94 21.95 1.46
CA PRO A 136 13.46 22.10 0.09
C PRO A 136 13.25 20.72 -0.55
N ALA A 137 12.03 20.47 -1.02
CA ALA A 137 11.71 19.30 -1.82
C ALA A 137 12.71 19.20 -3.00
N PRO A 138 13.18 17.99 -3.37
CA PRO A 138 13.93 17.83 -4.60
C PRO A 138 13.09 18.38 -5.75
N VAL A 139 13.71 19.19 -6.61
CA VAL A 139 13.08 19.98 -7.66
C VAL A 139 12.24 19.08 -8.58
N THR A 140 10.97 18.93 -8.26
CA THR A 140 9.94 18.58 -9.24
C THR A 140 9.74 19.82 -10.10
N ALA A 141 10.05 19.71 -11.39
CA ALA A 141 9.87 20.77 -12.36
C ALA A 141 8.44 21.34 -12.25
N LYS A 142 8.33 22.57 -11.73
CA LYS A 142 7.10 23.35 -11.75
C LYS A 142 6.83 23.72 -13.20
N THR A 143 5.86 23.06 -13.83
CA THR A 143 5.22 23.59 -15.03
C THR A 143 4.27 24.69 -14.55
N GLU A 144 4.67 25.96 -14.69
CA GLU A 144 3.79 27.09 -14.43
C GLU A 144 2.62 27.04 -15.42
N ILE A 145 1.40 26.86 -14.91
CA ILE A 145 0.16 27.07 -15.65
C ILE A 145 -0.43 28.37 -15.13
N THR A 146 -0.52 29.35 -16.02
CA THR A 146 -1.15 30.65 -15.80
C THR A 146 -2.63 30.47 -15.44
N PRO A 147 -3.17 31.18 -14.42
CA PRO A 147 -4.58 31.07 -14.07
C PRO A 147 -5.43 31.77 -15.13
N ILE A 148 -6.44 31.06 -15.65
CA ILE A 148 -7.54 31.66 -16.41
C ILE A 148 -8.56 32.15 -15.38
N ASN A 149 -8.71 33.47 -15.30
CA ASN A 149 -9.78 34.15 -14.59
C ASN A 149 -11.11 34.04 -15.34
N ASP A 150 -12.18 34.22 -14.56
CA ASP A 150 -13.54 34.64 -14.94
C ASP A 150 -14.49 33.58 -15.49
N ILE A 151 -15.26 32.96 -14.58
CA ILE A 151 -16.73 32.98 -14.67
C ILE A 151 -17.30 33.17 -13.26
N ALA A 152 -18.02 34.29 -13.08
CA ALA A 152 -18.75 34.68 -11.88
C ALA A 152 -20.09 33.89 -11.75
N PRO A 153 -20.72 33.92 -10.57
CA PRO A 153 -21.54 32.82 -10.06
C PRO A 153 -22.99 32.91 -10.52
N ASP A 154 -23.65 31.76 -10.65
CA ASP A 154 -25.10 31.70 -10.59
C ASP A 154 -25.51 31.21 -9.19
N THR A 155 -26.36 32.03 -8.59
CA THR A 155 -26.90 31.95 -7.24
C THR A 155 -28.15 31.10 -7.26
N ASP A 156 -28.29 30.11 -6.36
CA ASP A 156 -29.47 30.11 -5.48
C ASP A 156 -29.34 29.17 -4.27
N SER A 157 -29.93 29.67 -3.19
CA SER A 157 -30.50 29.04 -2.00
C SER A 157 -29.68 28.03 -1.17
N THR A 158 -29.08 28.64 -0.15
CA THR A 158 -28.90 28.11 1.21
C THR A 158 -30.13 27.39 1.78
N GLU A 159 -29.92 26.18 2.32
CA GLU A 159 -30.50 25.78 3.61
C GLU A 159 -29.44 25.11 4.48
N LYS A 160 -29.18 25.74 5.63
CA LYS A 160 -28.35 25.22 6.72
C LYS A 160 -29.13 24.13 7.45
N ALA A 161 -28.49 23.00 7.69
CA ALA A 161 -28.84 22.13 8.81
C ALA A 161 -27.54 21.72 9.53
N ASP A 162 -27.30 22.39 10.66
CA ASP A 162 -26.43 21.89 11.73
C ASP A 162 -26.93 20.49 12.15
N SER A 163 -26.07 19.48 12.04
CA SER A 163 -26.12 18.38 13.01
C SER A 163 -24.74 17.76 13.18
N ALA A 164 -24.25 17.84 14.41
CA ALA A 164 -23.07 17.15 14.88
C ALA A 164 -23.31 15.63 14.83
N ALA A 165 -22.58 14.91 13.99
CA ALA A 165 -22.63 13.46 13.92
C ALA A 165 -21.74 12.84 15.01
N LYS A 166 -22.38 12.08 15.92
CA LYS A 166 -21.75 11.16 16.89
C LYS A 166 -21.17 9.94 16.17
N PRO A 167 -20.15 9.26 16.72
CA PRO A 167 -19.56 8.07 16.11
C PRO A 167 -20.56 6.90 16.18
N ALA A 168 -20.87 6.32 15.03
CA ALA A 168 -21.75 5.17 14.91
C ALA A 168 -20.97 3.86 15.16
N ASN A 169 -20.89 3.45 16.43
CA ASN A 169 -20.88 2.02 16.75
C ASN A 169 -22.34 1.63 16.95
N ALA A 170 -22.99 1.17 15.87
CA ALA A 170 -24.31 0.58 15.97
C ALA A 170 -24.15 -0.95 16.08
N ASP A 171 -24.32 -1.45 17.30
CA ASP A 171 -24.84 -2.80 17.54
C ASP A 171 -26.27 -2.82 16.99
N THR A 172 -26.39 -3.10 15.69
CA THR A 172 -27.68 -3.34 15.05
C THR A 172 -28.09 -4.77 15.44
N GLY A 173 -29.30 -4.96 15.95
CA GLY A 173 -29.87 -6.28 16.26
C GLY A 173 -30.10 -7.16 15.02
N HIS A 174 -29.03 -7.40 14.27
CA HIS A 174 -28.92 -8.21 13.07
C HIS A 174 -28.73 -9.67 13.48
N ASP A 175 -29.41 -10.57 12.77
CA ASP A 175 -29.17 -12.00 12.91
C ASP A 175 -27.78 -12.32 12.31
N PRO A 176 -26.79 -12.80 13.09
CA PRO A 176 -25.45 -13.08 12.59
C PRO A 176 -25.40 -14.15 11.48
N SER A 177 -26.52 -14.85 11.23
CA SER A 177 -26.64 -15.80 10.12
C SER A 177 -26.83 -15.14 8.75
N GLU A 178 -27.07 -13.83 8.69
CA GLU A 178 -27.19 -13.03 7.47
C GLU A 178 -25.92 -12.19 7.15
N ASP A 179 -24.88 -12.30 7.99
CA ASP A 179 -23.60 -11.63 7.78
C ASP A 179 -22.89 -12.15 6.53
N PHE A 180 -22.40 -11.23 5.70
CA PHE A 180 -21.71 -11.55 4.45
C PHE A 180 -20.26 -11.07 4.51
N PHE A 181 -19.32 -12.02 4.50
CA PHE A 181 -17.90 -11.78 4.69
C PHE A 181 -17.16 -11.74 3.36
N ILE A 182 -16.54 -10.60 3.06
CA ILE A 182 -15.73 -10.42 1.83
C ILE A 182 -14.34 -9.97 2.21
N ASP A 183 -13.32 -10.65 1.67
CA ASP A 183 -11.96 -10.15 1.72
C ASP A 183 -11.77 -9.08 0.63
N LEU A 184 -11.63 -7.82 1.04
CA LEU A 184 -11.58 -6.68 0.11
C LEU A 184 -10.18 -6.44 -0.45
N HIS A 185 -9.15 -7.16 0.00
CA HIS A 185 -7.77 -6.90 -0.39
C HIS A 185 -7.02 -8.21 -0.61
N VAL A 186 -6.90 -8.64 -1.88
CA VAL A 186 -6.13 -9.82 -2.25
C VAL A 186 -5.35 -9.61 -3.55
N HIS A 187 -4.17 -10.22 -3.62
CA HIS A 187 -3.29 -10.24 -4.78
C HIS A 187 -3.13 -11.65 -5.32
N THR A 188 -3.05 -11.78 -6.64
CA THR A 188 -3.01 -13.04 -7.35
C THR A 188 -1.86 -13.10 -8.35
N SER A 189 -1.45 -14.32 -8.68
CA SER A 189 -0.54 -14.62 -9.78
C SER A 189 -1.34 -15.14 -10.98
N PRO A 190 -1.05 -14.70 -12.22
CA PRO A 190 0.06 -13.82 -12.62
C PRO A 190 -0.27 -12.32 -12.66
N ALA A 191 -1.47 -11.90 -12.22
CA ALA A 191 -1.95 -10.53 -12.37
C ALA A 191 -1.10 -9.50 -11.63
N SER A 192 -0.72 -9.79 -10.38
CA SER A 192 0.19 -8.96 -9.59
C SER A 192 1.59 -9.59 -9.48
N PRO A 193 2.66 -8.85 -9.84
CA PRO A 193 4.05 -9.34 -9.72
C PRO A 193 4.52 -9.61 -8.29
N CYS A 194 3.80 -9.11 -7.27
CA CYS A 194 4.13 -9.33 -5.87
C CYS A 194 3.56 -10.66 -5.33
N SER A 195 2.53 -11.22 -5.96
CA SER A 195 1.82 -12.42 -5.50
C SER A 195 2.31 -13.70 -6.19
N SER A 196 2.36 -14.77 -5.40
CA SER A 196 2.60 -16.13 -5.87
C SER A 196 1.30 -16.95 -5.89
N ALA A 197 0.21 -16.44 -5.30
CA ALA A 197 -1.05 -17.15 -5.13
C ALA A 197 -1.80 -17.31 -6.46
N PRO A 198 -1.90 -18.52 -7.04
CA PRO A 198 -2.69 -18.71 -8.25
C PRO A 198 -4.15 -18.37 -7.98
N VAL A 199 -4.77 -17.55 -8.84
CA VAL A 199 -6.14 -17.05 -8.64
C VAL A 199 -7.15 -18.15 -8.32
N ASP A 200 -7.05 -19.29 -9.01
CA ASP A 200 -7.92 -20.46 -8.80
C ASP A 200 -7.77 -21.08 -7.40
N ASP A 201 -6.56 -21.12 -6.87
CA ASP A 201 -6.29 -21.75 -5.57
C ASP A 201 -6.65 -20.79 -4.42
N LEU A 202 -6.44 -19.49 -4.63
CA LEU A 202 -6.90 -18.45 -3.70
C LEU A 202 -8.44 -18.47 -3.56
N ILE A 203 -9.18 -18.58 -4.67
CA ILE A 203 -10.66 -18.71 -4.65
C ILE A 203 -11.10 -19.98 -3.92
N LYS A 204 -10.47 -21.13 -4.19
CA LYS A 204 -10.79 -22.39 -3.51
C LYS A 204 -10.56 -22.27 -2.01
N GLU A 205 -9.45 -21.67 -1.59
CA GLU A 205 -9.14 -21.49 -0.17
C GLU A 205 -10.14 -20.53 0.49
N ALA A 206 -10.44 -19.38 -0.13
CA ALA A 206 -11.44 -18.43 0.36
C ALA A 206 -12.81 -19.11 0.59
N ARG A 207 -13.25 -19.91 -0.37
CA ARG A 207 -14.47 -20.73 -0.23
C ARG A 207 -14.35 -21.77 0.87
N ARG A 208 -13.21 -22.47 0.97
CA ARG A 208 -12.98 -23.52 1.98
C ARG A 208 -13.04 -22.98 3.41
N ILE A 209 -12.53 -21.78 3.63
CA ILE A 209 -12.53 -21.14 4.97
C ILE A 209 -13.87 -20.47 5.31
N GLY A 210 -14.80 -20.41 4.35
CA GLY A 210 -16.16 -19.92 4.56
C GLY A 210 -16.36 -18.43 4.29
N LEU A 211 -15.43 -17.77 3.59
CA LEU A 211 -15.72 -16.43 3.06
C LEU A 211 -16.89 -16.52 2.08
N ASN A 212 -17.64 -15.44 1.93
CA ASN A 212 -18.71 -15.35 0.95
C ASN A 212 -18.22 -14.78 -0.39
N GLY A 213 -17.15 -13.98 -0.37
CA GLY A 213 -16.50 -13.48 -1.57
C GLY A 213 -15.08 -12.95 -1.35
N ILE A 214 -14.43 -12.60 -2.45
CA ILE A 214 -13.15 -11.88 -2.48
C ILE A 214 -13.20 -10.76 -3.52
N CYS A 215 -12.41 -9.71 -3.32
CA CYS A 215 -12.14 -8.70 -4.34
C CYS A 215 -10.72 -8.82 -4.87
N LEU A 216 -10.56 -9.05 -6.17
CA LEU A 216 -9.23 -9.05 -6.79
C LEU A 216 -8.74 -7.62 -6.89
N THR A 217 -7.69 -7.28 -6.14
CA THR A 217 -7.14 -5.91 -6.03
C THR A 217 -5.66 -5.87 -6.39
N ASP A 218 -5.30 -6.60 -7.44
CA ASP A 218 -3.94 -6.67 -7.95
C ASP A 218 -3.36 -5.28 -8.29
N HIS A 219 -2.08 -5.07 -7.97
CA HIS A 219 -1.40 -3.80 -8.26
C HIS A 219 -1.42 -3.46 -9.75
N ASN A 220 -2.01 -2.32 -10.10
CA ASN A 220 -2.04 -1.76 -11.46
C ASN A 220 -2.55 -2.75 -12.54
N HIS A 221 -3.43 -3.68 -12.15
CA HIS A 221 -4.04 -4.66 -13.05
C HIS A 221 -5.56 -4.58 -12.96
N VAL A 222 -6.19 -4.12 -14.05
CA VAL A 222 -7.66 -4.10 -14.16
C VAL A 222 -8.15 -5.40 -14.76
N TRP A 223 -8.74 -6.24 -13.92
CA TRP A 223 -9.41 -7.47 -14.32
C TRP A 223 -10.56 -7.19 -15.28
N GLN A 224 -10.64 -7.95 -16.38
CA GLN A 224 -11.75 -7.82 -17.32
C GLN A 224 -13.02 -8.47 -16.75
N ALA A 225 -14.19 -7.92 -17.09
CA ALA A 225 -15.46 -8.38 -16.53
C ALA A 225 -15.79 -9.84 -16.92
N ASP A 226 -15.44 -10.25 -18.13
CA ASP A 226 -15.61 -11.60 -18.64
C ASP A 226 -14.68 -12.62 -17.96
N GLU A 227 -13.43 -12.25 -17.69
CA GLU A 227 -12.48 -13.08 -16.93
C GLU A 227 -13.00 -13.36 -15.51
N VAL A 228 -13.49 -12.32 -14.82
CA VAL A 228 -14.06 -12.48 -13.48
C VAL A 228 -15.34 -13.30 -13.51
N GLU A 229 -16.21 -13.09 -14.49
CA GLU A 229 -17.43 -13.89 -14.62
C GLU A 229 -17.12 -15.37 -14.90
N GLU A 230 -16.06 -15.67 -15.67
CA GLU A 230 -15.58 -17.03 -15.85
C GLU A 230 -15.12 -17.65 -14.53
N LEU A 231 -14.34 -16.91 -13.71
CA LEU A 231 -13.90 -17.36 -12.39
C LEU A 231 -15.10 -17.63 -11.45
N ARG A 232 -16.10 -16.74 -11.44
CA ARG A 232 -17.32 -16.90 -10.64
C ARG A 232 -18.06 -18.17 -11.02
N ARG A 233 -18.27 -18.41 -12.32
CA ARG A 233 -18.94 -19.62 -12.83
C ARG A 233 -18.13 -20.88 -12.53
N LYS A 234 -16.82 -20.84 -12.75
CA LYS A 234 -15.91 -21.97 -12.54
C LYS A 234 -15.91 -22.45 -11.09
N HIS A 235 -15.89 -21.52 -10.14
CA HIS A 235 -15.78 -21.86 -8.71
C HIS A 235 -17.10 -21.84 -7.95
N ASN A 236 -18.17 -21.36 -8.57
CA ASN A 236 -19.44 -21.06 -7.92
C ASN A 236 -19.21 -20.25 -6.62
N PHE A 237 -18.47 -19.15 -6.77
CA PHE A 237 -17.99 -18.31 -5.68
C PHE A 237 -18.02 -16.84 -6.09
N LEU A 238 -18.28 -15.93 -5.15
CA LEU A 238 -18.32 -14.50 -5.46
C LEU A 238 -16.89 -13.98 -5.61
N VAL A 239 -16.56 -13.52 -6.81
CA VAL A 239 -15.30 -12.83 -7.12
C VAL A 239 -15.71 -11.47 -7.68
N LEU A 240 -15.14 -10.41 -7.12
CA LEU A 240 -15.45 -9.02 -7.46
C LEU A 240 -14.18 -8.31 -7.96
N ARG A 241 -14.33 -7.34 -8.85
CA ARG A 241 -13.22 -6.50 -9.30
C ARG A 241 -12.97 -5.35 -8.33
N GLY A 242 -11.70 -5.12 -8.04
CA GLY A 242 -11.18 -3.89 -7.47
C GLY A 242 -9.78 -3.62 -8.07
N ASN A 243 -9.11 -2.60 -7.57
CA ASN A 243 -7.72 -2.29 -7.93
C ASN A 243 -6.98 -1.78 -6.70
N GLU A 244 -5.72 -2.17 -6.52
CA GLU A 244 -4.80 -1.43 -5.66
C GLU A 244 -3.95 -0.48 -6.52
N ILE A 245 -4.16 0.81 -6.33
CA ILE A 245 -3.53 1.88 -7.11
C ILE A 245 -2.54 2.61 -6.22
N THR A 246 -1.27 2.59 -6.64
CA THR A 246 -0.19 3.26 -5.92
C THR A 246 -0.20 4.75 -6.24
N THR A 247 -0.24 5.57 -5.19
CA THR A 247 -0.11 7.02 -5.28
C THR A 247 1.17 7.50 -4.59
N GLU A 248 1.52 8.76 -4.81
CA GLU A 248 2.61 9.41 -4.07
C GLU A 248 2.35 9.53 -2.55
N GLN A 249 1.11 9.29 -2.08
CA GLN A 249 0.72 9.33 -0.67
C GLN A 249 0.47 7.93 -0.07
N GLY A 250 0.70 6.86 -0.83
CA GLY A 250 0.45 5.47 -0.43
C GLY A 250 -0.52 4.75 -1.38
N ASP A 251 -0.87 3.52 -1.02
CA ASP A 251 -1.74 2.65 -1.82
C ASP A 251 -3.23 2.88 -1.52
N MET A 252 -4.04 2.80 -2.57
CA MET A 252 -5.49 3.04 -2.51
C MET A 252 -6.22 1.83 -3.10
N LEU A 253 -7.13 1.24 -2.33
CA LEU A 253 -8.10 0.28 -2.88
C LEU A 253 -9.22 1.05 -3.54
N VAL A 254 -9.45 0.80 -4.82
CA VAL A 254 -10.48 1.46 -5.61
C VAL A 254 -11.46 0.44 -6.17
N PHE A 255 -12.74 0.63 -5.85
CA PHE A 255 -13.84 -0.21 -6.33
C PHE A 255 -14.69 0.60 -7.31
N GLY A 256 -15.08 0.00 -8.43
CA GLY A 256 -15.92 0.66 -9.45
C GLY A 256 -15.16 1.51 -10.48
N LEU A 257 -13.83 1.43 -10.53
CA LEU A 257 -13.02 2.13 -11.54
C LEU A 257 -12.51 1.14 -12.60
N GLU A 258 -12.98 1.27 -13.83
CA GLU A 258 -12.53 0.43 -14.96
C GLU A 258 -11.34 1.02 -15.72
N LYS A 259 -10.98 2.27 -15.42
CA LYS A 259 -9.84 2.94 -16.06
C LYS A 259 -8.54 2.32 -15.56
N ASP A 260 -7.75 1.81 -16.50
CA ASP A 260 -6.41 1.30 -16.24
C ASP A 260 -5.42 2.46 -15.97
N ILE A 261 -5.00 2.57 -14.70
CA ILE A 261 -4.01 3.55 -14.25
C ILE A 261 -2.65 2.85 -14.20
N LYS A 262 -1.67 3.41 -14.92
CA LYS A 262 -0.32 2.85 -14.98
C LYS A 262 0.66 3.62 -14.11
N GLY A 263 1.35 2.91 -13.23
CA GLY A 263 2.40 3.45 -12.39
C GLY A 263 1.86 4.29 -11.23
N ILE A 264 2.68 5.21 -10.72
CA ILE A 264 2.32 6.07 -9.60
C ILE A 264 1.53 7.27 -10.11
N ILE A 265 0.35 7.51 -9.55
CA ILE A 265 -0.51 8.66 -9.85
C ILE A 265 -0.56 9.63 -8.67
N ASN A 266 -0.75 10.92 -8.96
CA ASN A 266 -1.06 11.91 -7.94
C ASN A 266 -2.44 11.61 -7.28
N LEU A 267 -2.54 11.73 -5.95
CA LEU A 267 -3.76 11.38 -5.24
C LEU A 267 -4.96 12.27 -5.63
N GLU A 268 -4.75 13.56 -5.90
CA GLU A 268 -5.84 14.46 -6.32
C GLU A 268 -6.36 14.11 -7.71
N ASP A 269 -5.47 13.65 -8.60
CA ASP A 269 -5.87 13.20 -9.93
C ASP A 269 -6.60 11.87 -9.86
N LEU A 270 -6.14 10.92 -9.03
CA LEU A 270 -6.89 9.71 -8.74
C LEU A 270 -8.28 10.03 -8.18
N TYR A 271 -8.36 10.95 -7.22
CA TYR A 271 -9.62 11.41 -6.65
C TYR A 271 -10.60 11.92 -7.73
N LYS A 272 -10.14 12.72 -8.69
CA LYS A 272 -10.99 13.20 -9.80
C LYS A 272 -11.52 12.05 -10.64
N GLU A 273 -10.68 11.06 -10.95
CA GLU A 273 -11.10 9.89 -11.73
C GLU A 273 -12.10 9.01 -10.96
N VAL A 274 -11.86 8.80 -9.67
CA VAL A 274 -12.77 8.08 -8.76
C VAL A 274 -14.14 8.76 -8.72
N ARG A 275 -14.18 10.08 -8.54
CA ARG A 275 -15.44 10.84 -8.50
C ARG A 275 -16.17 10.82 -9.84
N LYS A 276 -15.44 10.90 -10.96
CA LYS A 276 -16.02 10.80 -12.30
C LYS A 276 -16.65 9.42 -12.56
N ALA A 277 -16.06 8.36 -12.04
CA ALA A 277 -16.55 6.99 -12.17
C ALA A 277 -17.63 6.62 -11.14
N ASP A 278 -17.96 7.53 -10.20
CA ASP A 278 -18.80 7.24 -9.04
C ASP A 278 -18.28 6.00 -8.26
N ALA A 279 -16.95 5.88 -8.18
CA ALA A 279 -16.23 4.80 -7.53
C ALA A 279 -16.04 5.07 -6.03
N PHE A 280 -15.53 4.08 -5.30
CA PHE A 280 -15.24 4.16 -3.87
C PHE A 280 -13.74 3.94 -3.63
N MET A 281 -13.10 4.82 -2.86
CA MET A 281 -11.66 4.77 -2.60
C MET A 281 -11.34 4.62 -1.11
N ILE A 282 -10.58 3.59 -0.77
CA ILE A 282 -10.14 3.27 0.58
C ILE A 282 -8.62 3.42 0.67
N MET A 283 -8.14 4.08 1.71
CA MET A 283 -6.71 4.11 2.03
C MET A 283 -6.24 2.72 2.51
N ALA A 284 -5.39 2.07 1.73
CA ALA A 284 -4.84 0.76 2.06
C ALA A 284 -3.70 0.91 3.07
N HIS A 285 -3.69 0.06 4.11
CA HIS A 285 -2.61 -0.06 5.10
C HIS A 285 -1.80 1.24 5.41
N PRO A 286 -2.47 2.34 5.81
CA PRO A 286 -1.94 3.72 5.76
C PRO A 286 -0.63 4.02 6.51
N PHE A 287 -0.26 3.14 7.45
CA PHE A 287 0.88 3.33 8.34
C PHE A 287 1.90 2.18 8.25
N ARG A 288 1.81 1.34 7.22
CA ARG A 288 2.78 0.27 6.95
C ARG A 288 4.20 0.83 6.95
N GLY A 289 5.08 0.23 7.75
CA GLY A 289 6.49 0.62 7.84
C GLY A 289 6.75 1.81 8.77
N PHE A 290 5.73 2.62 9.06
CA PHE A 290 5.89 3.89 9.76
C PHE A 290 6.12 3.72 11.27
N LEU A 291 5.63 2.64 11.87
CA LEU A 291 5.71 2.39 13.33
C LEU A 291 6.72 1.33 13.74
N ILE A 292 7.52 0.82 12.79
CA ILE A 292 8.56 -0.19 13.07
C ILE A 292 9.62 0.37 14.03
N PHE A 293 9.85 1.70 14.02
CA PHE A 293 10.68 2.41 14.99
C PHE A 293 9.81 3.23 15.95
N GLY A 294 9.14 2.55 16.89
CA GLY A 294 8.49 3.11 18.09
C GLY A 294 7.78 4.47 17.91
N ALA A 295 6.45 4.48 17.88
CA ALA A 295 5.58 5.67 17.74
C ALA A 295 5.96 6.93 18.57
N GLY A 296 6.74 6.79 19.65
CA GLY A 296 7.28 7.91 20.42
C GLY A 296 8.49 8.65 19.81
N GLN A 297 9.16 8.10 18.80
CA GLN A 297 10.37 8.71 18.20
C GLN A 297 10.10 9.49 16.89
N VAL A 298 8.95 9.29 16.24
CA VAL A 298 8.56 10.00 15.00
C VAL A 298 7.53 11.12 15.27
N GLY A 299 6.98 11.19 16.49
CA GLY A 299 6.04 12.23 16.89
C GLY A 299 4.70 12.24 16.12
N LEU A 300 4.40 11.18 15.35
CA LEU A 300 3.13 10.98 14.67
C LEU A 300 2.11 10.45 15.67
N THR A 301 1.39 11.36 16.29
CA THR A 301 0.23 11.04 17.11
C THR A 301 -1.00 10.83 16.22
N PRO A 302 -2.02 10.09 16.66
CA PRO A 302 -3.28 10.00 15.91
C PRO A 302 -3.83 11.39 15.57
N LYS A 303 -3.74 12.35 16.50
CA LYS A 303 -4.18 13.73 16.28
C LYS A 303 -3.52 14.39 15.07
N LYS A 304 -2.20 14.26 14.92
CA LYS A 304 -1.48 14.81 13.76
C LYS A 304 -1.77 14.03 12.49
N ALA A 305 -1.88 12.71 12.58
CA ALA A 305 -2.24 11.90 11.42
C ALA A 305 -3.62 12.33 10.87
N MET A 306 -4.59 12.64 11.74
CA MET A 306 -5.90 13.16 11.35
C MET A 306 -5.86 14.51 10.61
N GLU A 307 -4.80 15.31 10.80
CA GLU A 307 -4.64 16.61 10.14
C GLU A 307 -4.16 16.47 8.68
N ARG A 308 -3.70 15.28 8.26
CA ARG A 308 -3.18 15.05 6.89
C ARG A 308 -4.28 15.28 5.84
N PRO A 309 -4.04 16.11 4.81
CA PRO A 309 -5.03 16.42 3.77
C PRO A 309 -5.55 15.21 3.00
N LEU A 310 -4.74 14.14 2.86
CA LEU A 310 -5.11 12.92 2.14
C LEU A 310 -6.42 12.30 2.65
N PHE A 311 -6.70 12.39 3.95
CA PHE A 311 -7.89 11.77 4.54
C PHE A 311 -9.20 12.47 4.12
N LYS A 312 -9.11 13.66 3.53
CA LYS A 312 -10.26 14.34 2.90
C LYS A 312 -10.55 13.85 1.49
N LEU A 313 -9.64 13.07 0.91
CA LEU A 313 -9.71 12.56 -0.46
C LEU A 313 -10.09 11.08 -0.52
N VAL A 314 -10.23 10.39 0.61
CA VAL A 314 -10.61 8.98 0.67
C VAL A 314 -11.99 8.82 1.31
N ASP A 315 -12.70 7.75 0.94
CA ASP A 315 -14.02 7.42 1.46
C ASP A 315 -13.97 6.47 2.67
N GLY A 316 -12.84 5.80 2.90
CA GLY A 316 -12.64 4.90 4.02
C GLY A 316 -11.18 4.56 4.29
N ILE A 317 -10.92 3.85 5.39
CA ILE A 317 -9.58 3.44 5.81
C ILE A 317 -9.55 1.94 6.12
N GLU A 318 -8.53 1.25 5.61
CA GLU A 318 -8.26 -0.13 6.02
C GLU A 318 -7.57 -0.15 7.39
N ILE A 319 -8.24 -0.70 8.41
CA ILE A 319 -7.74 -0.76 9.80
C ILE A 319 -7.37 -2.17 10.25
N MET A 320 -7.72 -3.17 9.44
CA MET A 320 -7.42 -4.57 9.68
C MET A 320 -6.76 -5.14 8.43
N ASN A 321 -5.45 -4.89 8.29
CA ASN A 321 -4.64 -5.41 7.19
C ASN A 321 -3.75 -6.58 7.67
N GLY A 322 -3.63 -7.62 6.85
CA GLY A 322 -2.89 -8.85 7.20
C GLY A 322 -1.37 -8.74 7.13
N LYS A 323 -0.82 -7.75 6.44
CA LYS A 323 0.62 -7.55 6.24
C LYS A 323 1.26 -6.50 7.15
N VAL A 324 0.47 -5.86 8.02
CA VAL A 324 0.94 -4.89 9.01
C VAL A 324 0.87 -5.43 10.45
N THR A 325 1.56 -4.75 11.35
CA THR A 325 1.55 -5.06 12.79
C THR A 325 0.25 -4.64 13.46
N GLU A 326 -0.07 -5.26 14.60
CA GLU A 326 -1.23 -4.89 15.41
C GLU A 326 -1.17 -3.42 15.89
N LYS A 327 0.04 -2.88 16.09
CA LYS A 327 0.23 -1.47 16.44
C LYS A 327 -0.17 -0.53 15.30
N GLU A 328 0.16 -0.87 14.06
CA GLU A 328 -0.23 -0.10 12.87
C GLU A 328 -1.73 -0.16 12.64
N ASN A 329 -2.35 -1.35 12.76
CA ASN A 329 -3.81 -1.50 12.69
C ASN A 329 -4.52 -0.68 13.79
N ASN A 330 -4.04 -0.74 15.04
CA ASN A 330 -4.60 0.04 16.14
C ASN A 330 -4.43 1.55 15.94
N PHE A 331 -3.32 1.98 15.32
CA PHE A 331 -3.10 3.39 14.99
C PHE A 331 -4.06 3.85 13.89
N ALA A 332 -4.23 3.04 12.84
CA ALA A 332 -5.22 3.29 11.79
C ALA A 332 -6.64 3.40 12.35
N ALA A 333 -7.01 2.51 13.27
CA ALA A 333 -8.30 2.54 13.95
C ALA A 333 -8.52 3.84 14.75
N GLN A 334 -7.48 4.33 15.46
CA GLN A 334 -7.57 5.60 16.20
C GLN A 334 -7.76 6.80 15.27
N VAL A 335 -7.05 6.83 14.14
CA VAL A 335 -7.19 7.89 13.13
C VAL A 335 -8.56 7.85 12.48
N ALA A 336 -9.02 6.68 12.04
CA ALA A 336 -10.34 6.51 11.44
C ALA A 336 -11.46 6.92 12.40
N SER A 337 -11.38 6.48 13.67
CA SER A 337 -12.35 6.83 14.70
C SER A 337 -12.42 8.32 14.98
N GLY A 338 -11.29 9.02 14.98
CA GLY A 338 -11.29 10.46 15.24
C GLY A 338 -11.70 11.31 14.03
N LEU A 339 -11.61 10.77 12.81
CA LEU A 339 -12.12 11.39 11.59
C LEU A 339 -13.57 11.01 11.26
N GLY A 340 -14.11 9.97 11.91
CA GLY A 340 -15.43 9.42 11.58
C GLY A 340 -15.47 8.75 10.20
N LEU A 341 -14.32 8.26 9.71
CA LEU A 341 -14.25 7.58 8.42
C LEU A 341 -14.69 6.12 8.54
N PRO A 342 -15.44 5.59 7.56
CA PRO A 342 -15.72 4.16 7.44
C PRO A 342 -14.45 3.32 7.43
N VAL A 343 -14.56 2.10 7.96
CA VAL A 343 -13.41 1.22 8.19
C VAL A 343 -13.59 -0.14 7.54
N THR A 344 -12.53 -0.63 6.90
CA THR A 344 -12.51 -1.93 6.22
C THR A 344 -11.38 -2.82 6.71
N GLY A 345 -11.50 -4.11 6.38
CA GLY A 345 -10.49 -5.13 6.65
C GLY A 345 -10.27 -6.01 5.43
N GLY A 346 -9.02 -6.41 5.24
CA GLY A 346 -8.55 -7.22 4.12
C GLY A 346 -7.30 -8.00 4.51
N SER A 347 -7.12 -9.18 3.92
CA SER A 347 -5.94 -9.99 4.22
C SER A 347 -4.66 -9.42 3.63
N ASP A 348 -4.77 -8.68 2.53
CA ASP A 348 -3.65 -8.33 1.66
C ASP A 348 -2.82 -9.59 1.30
N ALA A 349 -3.55 -10.65 0.95
CA ALA A 349 -2.97 -11.95 0.67
C ALA A 349 -2.11 -11.91 -0.58
N HIS A 350 -0.88 -12.37 -0.45
CA HIS A 350 0.05 -12.62 -1.56
C HIS A 350 0.35 -14.12 -1.74
N GLU A 351 -0.01 -14.91 -0.72
CA GLU A 351 0.03 -16.37 -0.69
C GLU A 351 -1.39 -16.92 -0.41
N VAL A 352 -1.69 -18.13 -0.87
CA VAL A 352 -3.04 -18.71 -0.76
C VAL A 352 -3.50 -18.81 0.70
N GLU A 353 -2.63 -19.20 1.62
CA GLU A 353 -2.98 -19.42 3.03
C GLU A 353 -3.32 -18.12 3.80
N GLU A 354 -2.93 -16.97 3.26
CA GLU A 354 -3.14 -15.66 3.89
C GLU A 354 -4.56 -15.14 3.73
N VAL A 355 -5.28 -15.59 2.70
CA VAL A 355 -6.64 -15.10 2.38
C VAL A 355 -7.58 -15.25 3.58
N GLY A 356 -8.39 -14.23 3.82
CA GLY A 356 -9.32 -14.21 4.96
C GLY A 356 -8.65 -14.10 6.32
N LYS A 357 -7.39 -13.67 6.42
CA LYS A 357 -6.81 -13.25 7.72
C LYS A 357 -7.66 -12.15 8.37
N TYR A 358 -8.03 -11.15 7.57
CA TYR A 358 -9.08 -10.19 7.87
C TYR A 358 -10.06 -10.15 6.70
N ALA A 359 -11.27 -9.69 6.98
CA ALA A 359 -12.32 -9.48 5.99
C ALA A 359 -13.18 -8.28 6.40
N THR A 360 -14.09 -7.88 5.53
CA THR A 360 -15.14 -6.90 5.83
C THR A 360 -16.49 -7.62 5.85
N CYS A 361 -17.24 -7.40 6.92
CA CYS A 361 -18.56 -7.95 7.18
C CYS A 361 -19.63 -6.95 6.75
N PHE A 362 -20.53 -7.39 5.88
CA PHE A 362 -21.67 -6.63 5.40
C PHE A 362 -22.97 -7.23 5.96
N PRO A 363 -23.90 -6.40 6.48
CA PRO A 363 -25.22 -6.86 6.86
C PRO A 363 -26.03 -7.11 5.57
N GLY A 364 -26.20 -8.38 5.22
CA GLY A 364 -26.91 -8.81 4.02
C GLY A 364 -26.02 -9.18 2.83
N VAL A 365 -26.65 -9.81 1.84
CA VAL A 365 -25.97 -10.48 0.73
C VAL A 365 -25.50 -9.49 -0.34
N ILE A 366 -24.21 -9.57 -0.68
CA ILE A 366 -23.62 -8.89 -1.83
C ILE A 366 -23.63 -9.85 -3.03
N ARG A 367 -24.27 -9.48 -4.14
CA ARG A 367 -24.38 -10.35 -5.32
C ARG A 367 -23.43 -9.96 -6.43
N ASP A 368 -23.01 -8.69 -6.50
CA ASP A 368 -22.15 -8.16 -7.54
C ASP A 368 -21.43 -6.88 -7.10
N GLU A 369 -20.67 -6.26 -8.00
CA GLU A 369 -19.91 -5.04 -7.75
C GLU A 369 -20.82 -3.82 -7.47
N LYS A 370 -22.05 -3.80 -8.00
CA LYS A 370 -22.99 -2.70 -7.75
C LYS A 370 -23.52 -2.77 -6.32
N ASP A 371 -23.86 -3.97 -5.86
CA ASP A 371 -24.23 -4.21 -4.47
C ASP A 371 -23.07 -3.84 -3.53
N LEU A 372 -21.83 -4.23 -3.86
CA LEU A 372 -20.65 -3.88 -3.07
C LEU A 372 -20.49 -2.35 -2.97
N LEU A 373 -20.55 -1.64 -4.09
CA LEU A 373 -20.42 -0.17 -4.11
C LEU A 373 -21.54 0.51 -3.31
N ALA A 374 -22.78 0.04 -3.44
CA ALA A 374 -23.89 0.56 -2.67
C ALA A 374 -23.68 0.35 -1.16
N ALA A 375 -23.22 -0.83 -0.75
CA ALA A 375 -22.93 -1.14 0.65
C ALA A 375 -21.74 -0.31 1.20
N LEU A 376 -20.67 -0.14 0.41
CA LEU A 376 -19.52 0.69 0.76
C LEU A 376 -19.91 2.16 0.97
N LYS A 377 -20.76 2.70 0.09
CA LYS A 377 -21.29 4.08 0.20
C LYS A 377 -22.30 4.24 1.35
N ALA A 378 -23.06 3.20 1.68
CA ALA A 378 -23.98 3.22 2.80
C ALA A 378 -23.27 3.25 4.17
N GLY A 379 -22.02 2.79 4.24
CA GLY A 379 -21.21 2.83 5.47
C GLY A 379 -21.61 1.77 6.52
N THR A 380 -22.54 0.88 6.19
CA THR A 380 -23.01 -0.20 7.05
C THR A 380 -22.18 -1.45 6.83
N TYR A 381 -20.97 -1.49 7.38
CA TYR A 381 -20.08 -2.65 7.37
C TYR A 381 -19.05 -2.54 8.49
N SER A 382 -18.40 -3.66 8.82
CA SER A 382 -17.36 -3.66 9.85
C SER A 382 -16.20 -4.58 9.49
N PRO A 383 -14.95 -4.22 9.85
CA PRO A 383 -13.80 -5.08 9.67
C PRO A 383 -13.80 -6.20 10.70
N VAL A 384 -13.43 -7.41 10.29
CA VAL A 384 -13.41 -8.59 11.15
C VAL A 384 -12.12 -9.40 11.00
N ALA A 385 -11.64 -9.96 12.12
CA ALA A 385 -10.62 -11.00 12.13
C ALA A 385 -11.26 -12.36 11.79
N PHE A 386 -11.29 -12.69 10.50
CA PHE A 386 -12.06 -13.82 9.99
C PHE A 386 -11.41 -15.17 10.34
N LYS A 387 -10.13 -15.38 9.95
CA LYS A 387 -9.32 -16.49 10.48
C LYS A 387 -8.92 -16.18 11.93
N LYS A 388 -9.59 -16.82 12.90
CA LYS A 388 -9.11 -16.82 14.29
C LYS A 388 -7.70 -17.41 14.31
N ARG A 389 -6.72 -16.68 14.89
CA ARG A 389 -5.37 -17.22 15.16
C ARG A 389 -5.54 -18.55 15.90
N ASN A 390 -5.18 -19.67 15.28
CA ASN A 390 -4.96 -20.91 16.01
C ASN A 390 -3.88 -20.60 17.05
N ARG A 391 -4.26 -20.64 18.34
CA ARG A 391 -3.34 -20.50 19.46
C ARG A 391 -2.40 -21.69 19.54
#